data_AF-A0A084QZK6-F1
#
_entry.id   AF-A0A084QZK6-F1
#
_cell.length_a   1.000
_cell.length_b   1.000
_cell.length_c   1.000
_cell.angle_alpha   90.00
_cell.angle_beta   90.00
_cell.angle_gamma   90.00
#
_symmetry.space_group_name_H-M   'P 1'
#
loop_
_entity.id
_entity.type
_entity.pdbx_description
1 polymer ?
#
loop_
_entity_poly.entity_id
_entity_poly.type
_entity_poly.pdbx_seq_one_letter_code
_entity_poly.pdbx_strand_id
1 'polypeptide(L)'
;MAVHEVQVFKLGIGDQFRTLTDREKRYAHHMARSAWFGARIILRQVSPESLPIFDFILELHRTCSGNWRSLIGPDVSSENLQRFQTYAATFLSNIGNYYGSGDQKFIPGVDGTVLHNLAARSPTLAGLYKEISESINARPPFSLGHPSETAQSSYYPSHDVKESDVTMVSRFLEQNYIFLENTRLQKTDDGTGFEVLVASVERGDVAHFSLPNGKGSVRLVRGDHSSDLQRVCAELKEASKYTANDLQREFLSAYIESFQSGSLDSYRKSQRIWVRDKSPRVENIFGFVEPYRDPHGIRAEFEALVAIADNEETKLLAKLVENSATFIRRLPWATPENDGKGPFEKDLFEPPDFSSIHTLAYCSSIIFPGINLPNVSLLAQIFDALLAQTDSSLQYNDIRQEDGFKNVIIANRMVAESQTKQYPFIDASEAEQFKKHKFPAYYWWVVLHELLGHGTGRMMVESIDGKFNFDIKNPPVNPITGEPIMCWYKPGQTWTGQFGDLATTVDECRAELVGAYLMCDPELLELFGFTEASDIRAEDCEWLLN
;
A
#
# COMPACT_ATOMS: atom_id res chain seq x y z
N MET A 1 20.18 12.14 -3.52
CA MET A 1 20.68 13.53 -3.47
C MET A 1 20.33 14.15 -2.12
N ALA A 2 20.92 15.29 -1.78
CA ALA A 2 20.49 16.06 -0.62
C ALA A 2 19.07 16.60 -0.87
N VAL A 3 18.24 16.64 0.17
CA VAL A 3 16.91 17.27 0.08
C VAL A 3 17.08 18.77 0.21
N HIS A 4 16.54 19.53 -0.74
CA HIS A 4 16.68 20.99 -0.77
C HIS A 4 15.36 21.70 -0.45
N GLU A 5 14.30 21.39 -1.21
CA GLU A 5 12.97 22.00 -1.04
C GLU A 5 11.88 20.94 -1.10
N VAL A 6 10.84 21.13 -0.29
CA VAL A 6 9.66 20.27 -0.26
C VAL A 6 8.40 21.12 -0.10
N GLN A 7 7.32 20.71 -0.74
CA GLN A 7 5.99 21.26 -0.51
C GLN A 7 5.32 20.48 0.62
N VAL A 8 4.74 21.19 1.58
CA VAL A 8 4.09 20.59 2.74
C VAL A 8 2.61 20.96 2.73
N PHE A 9 1.76 19.94 2.77
CA PHE A 9 0.30 20.10 2.78
C PHE A 9 -0.28 19.52 4.06
N LYS A 10 -1.39 20.10 4.52
CA LYS A 10 -2.15 19.61 5.67
C LYS A 10 -3.35 18.81 5.16
N LEU A 11 -3.46 17.55 5.59
CA LEU A 11 -4.67 16.75 5.34
C LEU A 11 -5.85 17.33 6.14
N GLY A 12 -6.92 17.70 5.44
CA GLY A 12 -8.17 18.17 6.04
C GLY A 12 -8.97 17.00 6.62
N ILE A 13 -9.24 17.02 7.92
CA ILE A 13 -10.05 15.99 8.61
C ILE A 13 -11.04 16.56 9.64
N GLY A 14 -10.94 17.87 9.92
CA GLY A 14 -11.66 18.48 11.04
C GLY A 14 -13.19 18.43 10.91
N ASP A 15 -13.72 18.62 9.70
CA ASP A 15 -15.16 18.56 9.43
C ASP A 15 -15.69 17.14 9.63
N GLN A 16 -15.06 16.16 9.00
CA GLN A 16 -15.42 14.75 9.07
C GLN A 16 -15.32 14.23 10.52
N PHE A 17 -14.26 14.59 11.25
CA PHE A 17 -14.11 14.21 12.66
C PHE A 17 -15.21 14.78 13.56
N ARG A 18 -15.74 15.98 13.26
CA ARG A 18 -16.87 16.56 14.02
C ARG A 18 -18.16 15.76 13.84
N THR A 19 -18.35 15.12 12.70
CA THR A 19 -19.55 14.30 12.41
C THR A 19 -19.61 13.00 13.21
N LEU A 20 -18.50 12.56 13.80
CA LEU A 20 -18.45 11.34 14.61
C LEU A 20 -19.13 11.53 15.97
N THR A 21 -19.83 10.49 16.42
CA THR A 21 -20.30 10.34 17.80
C THR A 21 -19.12 10.19 18.77
N ASP A 22 -19.35 10.39 20.07
CA ASP A 22 -18.30 10.22 21.08
C ASP A 22 -17.74 8.79 21.14
N ARG A 23 -18.57 7.78 20.83
CA ARG A 23 -18.13 6.38 20.73
C ARG A 23 -17.19 6.18 19.55
N GLU A 24 -17.59 6.67 18.37
CA GLU A 24 -16.76 6.58 17.16
C GLU A 24 -15.46 7.37 17.28
N LYS A 25 -15.48 8.54 17.95
CA LYS A 25 -14.26 9.31 18.25
C LYS A 25 -13.29 8.52 19.13
N ARG A 26 -13.79 7.80 20.14
CA ARG A 26 -12.95 6.93 21.00
C ARG A 26 -12.40 5.74 20.23
N TYR A 27 -13.23 5.11 19.40
CA TYR A 27 -12.78 4.06 18.48
C TYR A 27 -11.65 4.57 17.57
N ALA A 28 -11.88 5.67 16.84
CA ALA A 28 -10.92 6.29 15.95
C ALA A 28 -9.64 6.73 16.67
N HIS A 29 -9.74 7.24 17.91
CA HIS A 29 -8.58 7.61 18.73
C HIS A 29 -7.65 6.42 18.99
N HIS A 30 -8.19 5.30 19.49
CA HIS A 30 -7.40 4.12 19.81
C HIS A 30 -6.86 3.45 18.54
N MET A 31 -7.66 3.37 17.49
CA MET A 31 -7.20 2.89 16.19
C MET A 31 -6.04 3.77 15.64
N ALA A 32 -6.16 5.10 15.68
CA ALA A 32 -5.11 5.99 15.19
C ALA A 32 -3.81 5.88 16.01
N ARG A 33 -3.92 5.69 17.32
CA ARG A 33 -2.74 5.42 18.17
C ARG A 33 -2.09 4.09 17.84
N SER A 34 -2.91 3.05 17.61
CA SER A 34 -2.43 1.75 17.16
C SER A 34 -1.63 1.87 15.87
N ALA A 35 -2.17 2.61 14.87
CA ALA A 35 -1.50 2.83 13.59
C ALA A 35 -0.10 3.42 13.78
N TRP A 36 0.03 4.52 14.55
CA TRP A 36 1.32 5.19 14.75
C TRP A 36 2.32 4.40 15.60
N PHE A 37 1.88 3.45 16.43
CA PHE A 37 2.81 2.51 17.07
C PHE A 37 3.47 1.56 16.07
N GLY A 38 2.85 1.33 14.90
CA GLY A 38 3.43 0.61 13.77
C GLY A 38 4.59 1.33 13.07
N ALA A 39 4.79 2.65 13.27
CA ALA A 39 5.82 3.41 12.55
C ALA A 39 7.24 2.85 12.77
N ARG A 40 7.53 2.31 13.97
CA ARG A 40 8.82 1.67 14.29
C ARG A 40 9.02 0.31 13.61
N ILE A 41 7.95 -0.31 13.12
CA ILE A 41 8.00 -1.52 12.29
C ILE A 41 8.50 -1.11 10.91
N ILE A 42 7.85 -0.11 10.28
CA ILE A 42 8.23 0.44 8.98
C ILE A 42 9.67 0.93 8.99
N LEU A 43 10.07 1.75 9.98
CA LEU A 43 11.45 2.23 10.10
C LEU A 43 12.47 1.08 10.07
N ARG A 44 12.15 -0.08 10.67
CA ARG A 44 13.01 -1.28 10.63
C ARG A 44 12.95 -2.05 9.32
N GLN A 45 11.87 -1.92 8.55
CA GLN A 45 11.74 -2.50 7.21
C GLN A 45 12.49 -1.64 6.16
N VAL A 46 12.66 -0.34 6.40
CA VAL A 46 13.39 0.56 5.49
C VAL A 46 14.91 0.36 5.55
N SER A 47 15.55 0.76 6.65
CA SER A 47 17.02 0.74 6.75
C SER A 47 17.49 0.54 8.20
N PRO A 48 18.68 -0.04 8.44
CA PRO A 48 19.23 -0.21 9.78
C PRO A 48 19.36 1.12 10.55
N GLU A 49 19.67 2.21 9.84
CA GLU A 49 19.85 3.54 10.42
C GLU A 49 18.56 4.33 10.66
N SER A 50 17.41 3.87 10.15
CA SER A 50 16.16 4.65 10.22
C SER A 50 15.66 4.85 11.66
N LEU A 51 15.68 3.82 12.51
CA LEU A 51 15.28 3.96 13.91
C LEU A 51 16.08 5.02 14.70
N PRO A 52 17.44 4.97 14.72
CA PRO A 52 18.21 5.96 15.44
C PRO A 52 18.12 7.37 14.83
N ILE A 53 17.92 7.50 13.50
CA ILE A 53 17.63 8.81 12.88
C ILE A 53 16.29 9.36 13.38
N PHE A 54 15.25 8.52 13.43
CA PHE A 54 13.94 8.91 13.96
C PHE A 54 14.04 9.39 15.41
N ASP A 55 14.75 8.63 16.25
CA ASP A 55 14.94 8.98 17.65
C ASP A 55 15.77 10.26 17.82
N PHE A 56 16.77 10.50 16.96
CA PHE A 56 17.52 11.75 16.93
C PHE A 56 16.64 12.97 16.62
N ILE A 57 15.76 12.87 15.62
CA ILE A 57 14.82 13.94 15.25
C ILE A 57 13.86 14.24 16.40
N LEU A 58 13.27 13.21 17.01
CA LEU A 58 12.33 13.38 18.12
C LEU A 58 13.02 13.94 19.37
N GLU A 59 14.24 13.50 19.67
CA GLU A 59 14.99 14.00 20.81
C GLU A 59 15.43 15.45 20.62
N LEU A 60 15.77 15.86 19.39
CA LEU A 60 16.01 17.28 19.08
C LEU A 60 14.76 18.12 19.33
N HIS A 61 13.60 17.65 18.86
CA HIS A 61 12.32 18.32 19.11
C HIS A 61 12.02 18.46 20.61
N ARG A 62 12.30 17.42 21.42
CA ARG A 62 12.14 17.47 22.88
C ARG A 62 13.12 18.46 23.52
N THR A 63 14.38 18.41 23.13
CA THR A 63 15.45 19.27 23.66
C THR A 63 15.14 20.76 23.44
N CYS A 64 14.55 21.12 22.30
CA CYS A 64 14.11 22.49 22.03
C CYS A 64 12.66 22.80 22.44
N SER A 65 11.93 21.82 23.01
CA SER A 65 10.49 21.95 23.32
C SER A 65 9.65 22.43 22.14
N GLY A 66 10.00 21.99 20.93
CA GLY A 66 9.40 22.43 19.67
C GLY A 66 9.81 23.84 19.20
N ASN A 67 10.55 24.61 19.99
CA ASN A 67 11.07 25.92 19.60
C ASN A 67 12.40 25.78 18.85
N TRP A 68 12.35 25.28 17.61
CA TRP A 68 13.54 25.05 16.79
C TRP A 68 14.47 26.27 16.65
N ARG A 69 13.94 27.50 16.72
CA ARG A 69 14.74 28.74 16.67
C ARG A 69 15.74 28.85 17.82
N SER A 70 15.50 28.19 18.95
CA SER A 70 16.44 28.16 20.07
C SER A 70 17.73 27.41 19.77
N LEU A 71 17.78 26.63 18.68
CA LEU A 71 18.97 25.89 18.25
C LEU A 71 19.93 26.75 17.42
N ILE A 72 19.48 27.93 16.96
CA ILE A 72 20.27 28.87 16.16
C ILE A 72 21.33 29.53 17.05
N GLY A 73 22.57 29.58 16.56
CA GLY A 73 23.69 30.20 17.26
C GLY A 73 24.92 30.29 16.36
N PRO A 74 26.11 30.58 16.93
CA PRO A 74 27.37 30.64 16.17
C PRO A 74 27.65 29.35 15.37
N ASP A 75 27.25 28.21 15.92
CA ASP A 75 27.57 26.88 15.40
C ASP A 75 26.50 26.30 14.44
N VAL A 76 25.31 26.90 14.40
CA VAL A 76 24.18 26.46 13.57
C VAL A 76 23.43 27.69 13.06
N SER A 77 23.58 27.99 11.77
CA SER A 77 22.87 29.09 11.10
C SER A 77 21.38 28.76 10.90
N SER A 78 20.56 29.80 10.70
CA SER A 78 19.14 29.62 10.37
C SER A 78 18.94 28.82 9.07
N GLU A 79 19.85 28.98 8.09
CA GLU A 79 19.78 28.26 6.82
C GLU A 79 20.10 26.78 7.00
N ASN A 80 21.15 26.45 7.74
CA ASN A 80 21.51 25.06 8.03
C ASN A 80 20.42 24.36 8.85
N LEU A 81 19.84 25.07 9.82
CA LEU A 81 18.69 24.55 10.57
C LEU A 81 17.51 24.26 9.64
N GLN A 82 17.18 25.17 8.72
CA GLN A 82 16.10 24.96 7.74
C GLN A 82 16.37 23.75 6.85
N ARG A 83 17.61 23.57 6.36
CA ARG A 83 17.99 22.40 5.55
C ARG A 83 17.87 21.09 6.33
N PHE A 84 18.22 21.07 7.61
CA PHE A 84 17.98 19.92 8.48
C PHE A 84 16.49 19.68 8.73
N GLN A 85 15.70 20.74 8.95
CA GLN A 85 14.25 20.62 9.13
C GLN A 85 13.57 20.09 7.86
N THR A 86 14.01 20.50 6.68
CA THR A 86 13.56 19.94 5.40
C THR A 86 13.83 18.44 5.36
N TYR A 87 15.05 18.00 5.68
CA TYR A 87 15.38 16.58 5.77
C TYR A 87 14.51 15.83 6.79
N ALA A 88 14.35 16.39 8.00
CA ALA A 88 13.56 15.77 9.06
C ALA A 88 12.08 15.63 8.67
N ALA A 89 11.52 16.64 8.01
CA ALA A 89 10.15 16.59 7.50
C ALA A 89 9.99 15.50 6.41
N THR A 90 10.93 15.43 5.45
CA THR A 90 10.94 14.38 4.43
C THR A 90 11.10 12.99 5.04
N PHE A 91 12.01 12.84 6.01
CA PHE A 91 12.24 11.58 6.73
C PHE A 91 10.97 11.11 7.46
N LEU A 92 10.34 11.99 8.23
CA LEU A 92 9.11 11.67 8.97
C LEU A 92 7.94 11.36 8.04
N SER A 93 7.85 12.05 6.89
CA SER A 93 6.80 11.81 5.89
C SER A 93 6.94 10.46 5.17
N ASN A 94 8.16 9.94 5.00
CA ASN A 94 8.43 8.64 4.36
C ASN A 94 8.61 7.51 5.38
N ILE A 95 8.59 7.82 6.69
CA ILE A 95 8.87 6.89 7.78
C ILE A 95 10.22 6.16 7.55
N GLY A 96 11.23 6.91 7.12
CA GLY A 96 12.55 6.38 6.78
C GLY A 96 13.37 7.33 5.91
N ASN A 97 14.62 6.97 5.64
CA ASN A 97 15.57 7.78 4.84
C ASN A 97 15.60 7.44 3.34
N TYR A 98 14.55 6.79 2.85
CA TYR A 98 14.32 6.42 1.45
C TYR A 98 12.95 6.91 1.04
N TYR A 99 12.81 7.45 -0.17
CA TYR A 99 11.49 7.85 -0.68
C TYR A 99 10.60 6.62 -0.79
N GLY A 100 9.39 6.67 -0.26
CA GLY A 100 8.40 5.59 -0.42
C GLY A 100 8.12 5.33 -1.89
N SER A 101 7.99 6.39 -2.70
CA SER A 101 7.93 6.28 -4.16
C SER A 101 9.32 6.35 -4.78
N GLY A 102 9.71 5.28 -5.48
CA GLY A 102 10.96 5.18 -6.23
C GLY A 102 12.18 4.70 -5.42
N ASP A 103 12.04 4.49 -4.10
CA ASP A 103 13.01 3.82 -3.24
C ASP A 103 14.44 4.37 -3.30
N GLN A 104 14.60 5.66 -3.60
CA GLN A 104 15.90 6.32 -3.61
C GLN A 104 16.26 6.86 -2.23
N LYS A 105 17.50 6.64 -1.79
CA LYS A 105 18.02 7.24 -0.55
C LYS A 105 18.05 8.75 -0.69
N PHE A 106 17.62 9.47 0.34
CA PHE A 106 17.84 10.92 0.49
C PHE A 106 18.68 11.22 1.73
N ILE A 107 19.52 12.27 1.68
CA ILE A 107 20.43 12.65 2.77
C ILE A 107 20.17 14.08 3.23
N PRO A 108 20.59 14.48 4.44
CA PRO A 108 20.50 15.86 4.89
C PRO A 108 21.22 16.83 3.96
N GLY A 109 20.67 18.04 3.80
CA GLY A 109 21.33 19.16 3.10
C GLY A 109 22.38 19.88 3.96
N VAL A 110 22.90 19.22 4.99
CA VAL A 110 23.86 19.77 5.96
C VAL A 110 25.06 18.83 6.10
N ASP A 111 26.22 19.39 6.40
CA ASP A 111 27.43 18.60 6.63
C ASP A 111 27.43 17.93 8.02
N GLY A 112 28.42 17.05 8.24
CA GLY A 112 28.60 16.37 9.52
C GLY A 112 28.88 17.31 10.69
N THR A 113 29.49 18.46 10.45
CA THR A 113 29.79 19.45 11.51
C THR A 113 28.51 20.02 12.09
N VAL A 114 27.55 20.38 11.23
CA VAL A 114 26.24 20.87 11.67
C VAL A 114 25.49 19.81 12.48
N LEU A 115 25.48 18.56 12.00
CA LEU A 115 24.83 17.45 12.72
C LEU A 115 25.49 17.20 14.07
N HIS A 116 26.82 17.26 14.15
CA HIS A 116 27.56 17.15 15.39
C HIS A 116 27.21 18.29 16.37
N ASN A 117 27.11 19.53 15.90
CA ASN A 117 26.73 20.68 16.72
C ASN A 117 25.28 20.56 17.25
N LEU A 118 24.37 20.03 16.43
CA LEU A 118 23.02 19.68 16.87
C LEU A 118 23.04 18.55 17.90
N ALA A 119 23.90 17.54 17.71
CA ALA A 119 24.05 16.43 18.62
C ALA A 119 24.62 16.84 19.99
N ALA A 120 25.48 17.85 20.03
CA ALA A 120 26.11 18.36 21.25
C ALA A 120 25.12 19.03 22.23
N ARG A 121 23.84 19.20 21.86
CA ARG A 121 22.81 19.83 22.72
C ARG A 121 22.36 18.95 23.88
N SER A 122 22.56 17.64 23.82
CA SER A 122 22.21 16.70 24.90
C SER A 122 23.12 15.46 24.85
N PRO A 123 23.49 14.85 25.99
CA PRO A 123 24.20 13.57 26.01
C PRO A 123 23.47 12.46 25.24
N THR A 124 22.14 12.44 25.29
CA THR A 124 21.32 11.48 24.53
C THR A 124 21.49 11.66 23.02
N LEU A 125 21.50 12.91 22.56
CA LEU A 125 21.70 13.25 21.15
C LEU A 125 23.11 12.89 20.67
N ALA A 126 24.12 13.09 21.51
CA ALA A 126 25.49 12.67 21.20
C ALA A 126 25.61 11.15 21.04
N GLY A 127 24.90 10.38 21.88
CA GLY A 127 24.81 8.93 21.76
C GLY A 127 24.16 8.48 20.46
N LEU A 128 22.98 9.03 20.15
CA LEU A 128 22.25 8.74 18.91
C LEU A 128 23.07 9.13 17.67
N TYR A 129 23.76 10.28 17.70
CA TYR A 129 24.60 10.71 16.59
C TYR A 129 25.76 9.74 16.33
N LYS A 130 26.34 9.13 17.37
CA LYS A 130 27.40 8.12 17.21
C LYS A 130 26.92 6.88 16.44
N GLU A 131 25.65 6.51 16.57
CA GLU A 131 25.06 5.38 15.85
C GLU A 131 24.82 5.69 14.36
N ILE A 132 24.60 6.97 14.00
CA ILE A 132 24.18 7.37 12.65
C ILE A 132 25.20 8.21 11.89
N SER A 133 26.29 8.65 12.52
CA SER A 133 27.22 9.63 11.95
C SER A 133 27.82 9.18 10.62
N GLU A 134 28.05 7.87 10.47
CA GLU A 134 28.55 7.28 9.23
C GLU A 134 27.42 7.09 8.21
N SER A 135 26.28 6.55 8.62
CA SER A 135 25.19 6.09 7.72
C SER A 135 24.27 7.20 7.21
N ILE A 136 24.05 8.26 7.98
CA ILE A 136 23.09 9.34 7.66
C ILE A 136 23.45 10.10 6.37
N ASN A 137 24.75 10.22 6.10
CA ASN A 137 25.28 10.88 4.90
C ASN A 137 25.89 9.88 3.89
N ALA A 138 25.97 8.59 4.22
CA ALA A 138 26.58 7.57 3.37
C ALA A 138 25.81 7.33 2.08
N ARG A 139 26.58 7.27 0.98
CA ARG A 139 26.18 6.77 -0.34
C ARG A 139 27.41 6.13 -1.00
N PRO A 140 27.32 4.89 -1.50
CA PRO A 140 26.19 3.95 -1.42
C PRO A 140 25.79 3.53 0.02
N PRO A 141 24.63 2.85 0.21
CA PRO A 141 23.63 2.46 -0.81
C PRO A 141 22.80 3.64 -1.36
N PHE A 142 22.41 3.55 -2.63
CA PHE A 142 21.67 4.57 -3.36
C PHE A 142 20.16 4.34 -3.39
N SER A 143 19.72 3.08 -3.37
CA SER A 143 18.31 2.69 -3.40
C SER A 143 18.01 1.50 -2.49
N LEU A 144 16.72 1.19 -2.30
CA LEU A 144 16.32 -0.13 -1.83
C LEU A 144 16.41 -1.14 -2.97
N GLY A 145 16.74 -2.38 -2.63
CA GLY A 145 17.00 -3.45 -3.60
C GLY A 145 17.60 -4.67 -2.93
N HIS A 146 17.88 -5.72 -3.71
CA HIS A 146 18.65 -6.85 -3.18
C HIS A 146 20.01 -6.36 -2.62
N PRO A 147 20.43 -6.83 -1.43
CA PRO A 147 21.67 -6.39 -0.81
C PRO A 147 22.87 -6.48 -1.76
N SER A 148 23.52 -5.35 -1.99
CA SER A 148 24.65 -5.21 -2.93
C SER A 148 25.52 -4.00 -2.57
N GLU A 149 26.54 -3.71 -3.36
CA GLU A 149 27.35 -2.49 -3.18
C GLU A 149 26.56 -1.19 -3.41
N THR A 150 25.42 -1.25 -4.10
CA THR A 150 24.64 -0.05 -4.50
C THR A 150 23.25 0.01 -3.90
N ALA A 151 22.73 -1.09 -3.34
CA ALA A 151 21.40 -1.18 -2.76
C ALA A 151 21.39 -1.94 -1.43
N GLN A 152 20.37 -1.68 -0.61
CA GLN A 152 20.14 -2.41 0.65
C GLN A 152 18.67 -2.77 0.82
N SER A 153 18.38 -3.73 1.70
CA SER A 153 17.02 -4.04 2.10
C SER A 153 17.01 -4.62 3.51
N SER A 154 16.20 -4.05 4.40
CA SER A 154 16.10 -4.52 5.78
C SER A 154 15.13 -5.69 5.96
N TYR A 155 14.51 -6.17 4.87
CA TYR A 155 13.89 -7.50 4.81
C TYR A 155 14.92 -8.63 4.86
N TYR A 156 16.20 -8.30 4.59
CA TYR A 156 17.35 -9.19 4.66
C TYR A 156 18.42 -8.61 5.61
N PRO A 157 18.23 -8.72 6.95
CA PRO A 157 19.06 -8.01 7.93
C PRO A 157 20.55 -8.39 7.91
N SER A 158 20.87 -9.61 7.51
CA SER A 158 22.25 -10.08 7.39
C SER A 158 22.83 -9.71 6.02
N HIS A 159 23.99 -9.04 6.02
CA HIS A 159 24.64 -8.49 4.83
C HIS A 159 25.02 -9.51 3.73
N ASP A 160 24.99 -10.80 4.04
CA ASP A 160 25.45 -11.89 3.19
C ASP A 160 24.32 -12.71 2.55
N VAL A 161 23.05 -12.32 2.74
CA VAL A 161 21.90 -12.96 2.06
C VAL A 161 21.89 -12.56 0.59
N LYS A 162 21.98 -13.57 -0.29
CA LYS A 162 21.93 -13.39 -1.75
C LYS A 162 20.52 -13.65 -2.27
N GLU A 163 20.20 -13.09 -3.43
CA GLU A 163 18.94 -13.37 -4.13
C GLU A 163 18.68 -14.88 -4.35
N SER A 164 19.72 -15.66 -4.61
CA SER A 164 19.63 -17.12 -4.71
C SER A 164 19.20 -17.79 -3.41
N ASP A 165 19.63 -17.24 -2.27
CA ASP A 165 19.26 -17.73 -0.94
C ASP A 165 17.79 -17.42 -0.66
N VAL A 166 17.36 -16.18 -0.94
CA VAL A 166 15.96 -15.76 -0.83
C VAL A 166 15.07 -16.69 -1.66
N THR A 167 15.41 -16.87 -2.94
CA THR A 167 14.66 -17.72 -3.85
C THR A 167 14.55 -19.16 -3.33
N MET A 168 15.64 -19.73 -2.82
CA MET A 168 15.65 -21.09 -2.28
C MET A 168 14.75 -21.23 -1.04
N VAL A 169 14.89 -20.32 -0.07
CA VAL A 169 14.17 -20.38 1.20
C VAL A 169 12.68 -20.11 0.98
N SER A 170 12.33 -19.12 0.18
CA SER A 170 10.92 -18.79 -0.11
C SER A 170 10.20 -19.95 -0.77
N ARG A 171 10.81 -20.55 -1.81
CA ARG A 171 10.27 -21.75 -2.47
C ARG A 171 10.03 -22.91 -1.51
N PHE A 172 10.98 -23.11 -0.59
CA PHE A 172 10.88 -24.17 0.40
C PHE A 172 9.71 -23.91 1.37
N LEU A 173 9.55 -22.67 1.85
CA LEU A 173 8.48 -22.31 2.79
C LEU A 173 7.10 -22.38 2.12
N GLU A 174 6.99 -21.93 0.88
CA GLU A 174 5.77 -22.03 0.07
C GLU A 174 5.33 -23.49 -0.13
N GLN A 175 6.27 -24.41 -0.42
CA GLN A 175 6.00 -25.85 -0.52
C GLN A 175 5.47 -26.47 0.80
N ASN A 176 5.71 -25.80 1.93
CA ASN A 176 5.22 -26.19 3.25
C ASN A 176 4.01 -25.34 3.69
N TYR A 177 3.37 -24.61 2.77
CA TYR A 177 2.20 -23.76 3.02
C TYR A 177 2.47 -22.67 4.07
N ILE A 178 3.69 -22.13 4.10
CA ILE A 178 4.08 -21.05 5.00
C ILE A 178 4.08 -19.74 4.21
N PHE A 179 3.19 -18.84 4.61
CA PHE A 179 3.08 -17.49 4.08
C PHE A 179 4.21 -16.57 4.59
N LEU A 180 4.60 -15.58 3.80
CA LEU A 180 5.86 -14.83 3.97
C LEU A 180 5.68 -13.32 4.21
N GLU A 181 4.46 -12.79 4.09
CA GLU A 181 4.16 -11.35 4.11
C GLU A 181 4.67 -10.66 5.38
N ASN A 182 4.54 -11.33 6.54
CA ASN A 182 4.95 -10.80 7.84
C ASN A 182 6.33 -11.30 8.28
N THR A 183 7.23 -11.63 7.33
CA THR A 183 8.53 -12.23 7.63
C THR A 183 9.73 -11.38 7.20
N ARG A 184 10.89 -11.64 7.81
CA ARG A 184 12.22 -11.22 7.33
C ARG A 184 13.16 -12.43 7.29
N LEU A 185 14.22 -12.37 6.51
CA LEU A 185 15.14 -13.50 6.31
C LEU A 185 16.57 -13.10 6.67
N GLN A 186 17.19 -13.86 7.58
CA GLN A 186 18.61 -13.71 7.89
C GLN A 186 19.33 -15.05 7.83
N LYS A 187 20.65 -15.00 7.62
CA LYS A 187 21.52 -16.17 7.80
C LYS A 187 21.87 -16.35 9.27
N THR A 188 22.05 -17.61 9.68
CA THR A 188 22.56 -17.93 11.02
C THR A 188 24.01 -17.49 11.16
N ASP A 189 24.42 -17.11 12.38
CA ASP A 189 25.78 -16.63 12.67
C ASP A 189 26.89 -17.64 12.29
N ASP A 190 26.57 -18.93 12.33
CA ASP A 190 27.49 -20.02 11.94
C ASP A 190 27.55 -20.25 10.42
N GLY A 191 26.73 -19.52 9.64
CA GLY A 191 26.62 -19.64 8.19
C GLY A 191 26.05 -20.97 7.71
N THR A 192 25.50 -21.80 8.60
CA THR A 192 25.02 -23.15 8.26
C THR A 192 23.54 -23.19 7.89
N GLY A 193 22.79 -22.09 8.06
CA GLY A 193 21.35 -22.07 7.78
C GLY A 193 20.75 -20.68 7.73
N PHE A 194 19.42 -20.64 7.83
CA PHE A 194 18.60 -19.44 7.73
C PHE A 194 17.61 -19.36 8.88
N GLU A 195 17.34 -18.14 9.33
CA GLU A 195 16.26 -17.81 10.24
C GLU A 195 15.24 -16.92 9.54
N VAL A 196 14.00 -17.36 9.57
CA VAL A 196 12.82 -16.65 9.08
C VAL A 196 12.18 -16.01 10.29
N LEU A 197 12.37 -14.69 10.41
CA LEU A 197 11.87 -13.88 11.51
C LEU A 197 10.40 -13.59 11.27
N VAL A 198 9.51 -14.09 12.11
CA VAL A 198 8.06 -13.90 12.01
C VAL A 198 7.63 -12.76 12.93
N ALA A 199 7.00 -11.73 12.36
CA ALA A 199 6.49 -10.60 13.11
C ALA A 199 5.39 -11.03 14.09
N SER A 200 5.68 -10.91 15.39
CA SER A 200 4.80 -11.39 16.46
C SER A 200 5.18 -10.81 17.83
N VAL A 201 4.19 -10.70 18.73
CA VAL A 201 4.43 -10.34 20.14
C VAL A 201 5.11 -11.50 20.87
N GLU A 202 4.60 -12.71 20.68
CA GLU A 202 5.17 -13.93 21.23
C GLU A 202 6.59 -14.17 20.70
N ARG A 203 7.40 -14.90 21.46
CA ARG A 203 8.79 -15.20 21.11
C ARG A 203 9.03 -16.70 21.18
N GLY A 204 9.90 -17.20 20.32
CA GLY A 204 10.32 -18.60 20.35
C GLY A 204 10.40 -19.24 18.97
N ASP A 205 10.93 -20.45 18.94
CA ASP A 205 10.98 -21.28 17.74
C ASP A 205 9.60 -21.86 17.42
N VAL A 206 9.19 -21.75 16.17
CA VAL A 206 7.93 -22.32 15.67
C VAL A 206 8.19 -23.66 15.00
N ALA A 207 9.17 -23.69 14.10
CA ALA A 207 9.47 -24.84 13.28
C ALA A 207 10.94 -24.84 12.87
N HIS A 208 11.47 -26.04 12.63
CA HIS A 208 12.82 -26.25 12.15
C HIS A 208 12.78 -27.27 11.01
N PHE A 209 13.33 -26.87 9.87
CA PHE A 209 13.33 -27.67 8.66
C PHE A 209 14.75 -27.89 8.16
N SER A 210 15.03 -29.09 7.65
CA SER A 210 16.27 -29.32 6.91
C SER A 210 16.13 -28.78 5.48
N LEU A 211 17.15 -28.09 4.97
CA LEU A 211 17.13 -27.60 3.60
C LEU A 211 17.11 -28.76 2.60
N PRO A 212 16.46 -28.60 1.42
CA PRO A 212 16.36 -29.66 0.40
C PRO A 212 17.71 -30.19 -0.10
N ASN A 213 18.75 -29.36 -0.03
CA ASN A 213 20.12 -29.71 -0.44
C ASN A 213 20.90 -30.53 0.62
N GLY A 214 20.29 -30.82 1.78
CA GLY A 214 20.90 -31.53 2.91
C GLY A 214 22.03 -30.77 3.61
N LYS A 215 22.28 -29.50 3.25
CA LYS A 215 23.35 -28.65 3.77
C LYS A 215 22.76 -27.41 4.43
N GLY A 216 22.19 -27.62 5.61
CA GLY A 216 21.71 -26.54 6.46
C GLY A 216 20.26 -26.69 6.90
N SER A 217 19.76 -25.66 7.58
CA SER A 217 18.41 -25.64 8.12
C SER A 217 17.72 -24.29 7.95
N VAL A 218 16.39 -24.31 7.95
CA VAL A 218 15.53 -23.12 8.02
C VAL A 218 14.78 -23.16 9.34
N ARG A 219 14.93 -22.13 10.16
CA ARG A 219 14.20 -21.97 11.43
C ARG A 219 13.19 -20.85 11.31
N LEU A 220 11.95 -21.10 11.74
CA LEU A 220 10.94 -20.05 11.90
C LEU A 220 10.99 -19.56 13.33
N VAL A 221 11.27 -18.27 13.51
CA VAL A 221 11.50 -17.66 14.82
C VAL A 221 10.52 -16.51 15.02
N ARG A 222 9.64 -16.62 16.03
CA ARG A 222 8.74 -15.54 16.45
C ARG A 222 9.48 -14.49 17.26
N GLY A 223 8.87 -13.30 17.34
CA GLY A 223 9.31 -12.20 18.18
C GLY A 223 9.82 -10.99 17.42
N ASP A 224 9.79 -11.03 16.08
CA ASP A 224 10.14 -9.85 15.31
C ASP A 224 9.10 -8.76 15.57
N HIS A 225 9.57 -7.53 15.74
CA HIS A 225 8.73 -6.39 16.10
C HIS A 225 7.91 -6.51 17.41
N SER A 226 8.20 -7.49 18.27
CA SER A 226 7.43 -7.85 19.47
C SER A 226 7.02 -6.68 20.38
N SER A 227 7.94 -5.75 20.69
CA SER A 227 7.64 -4.61 21.56
C SER A 227 6.64 -3.61 20.96
N ASP A 228 6.74 -3.36 19.66
CA ASP A 228 5.86 -2.41 18.96
C ASP A 228 4.50 -3.06 18.68
N LEU A 229 4.49 -4.32 18.24
CA LEU A 229 3.26 -5.09 18.07
C LEU A 229 2.50 -5.25 19.39
N GLN A 230 3.17 -5.34 20.54
CA GLN A 230 2.50 -5.38 21.84
C GLN A 230 1.70 -4.10 22.10
N ARG A 231 2.25 -2.94 21.72
CA ARG A 231 1.58 -1.64 21.86
C ARG A 231 0.44 -1.48 20.86
N VAL A 232 0.63 -1.93 19.63
CA VAL A 232 -0.42 -2.04 18.61
C VAL A 232 -1.59 -2.87 19.16
N CYS A 233 -1.33 -4.10 19.61
CA CYS A 233 -2.36 -4.97 20.20
C CYS A 233 -3.06 -4.35 21.41
N ALA A 234 -2.34 -3.62 22.26
CA ALA A 234 -2.93 -2.96 23.43
C ALA A 234 -3.96 -1.90 23.03
N GLU A 235 -3.66 -1.05 22.05
CA GLU A 235 -4.60 -0.06 21.54
C GLU A 235 -5.76 -0.69 20.77
N LEU A 236 -5.52 -1.74 19.97
CA LEU A 236 -6.61 -2.48 19.30
C LEU A 236 -7.60 -3.10 20.31
N LYS A 237 -7.10 -3.58 21.48
CA LYS A 237 -7.95 -4.07 22.57
C LYS A 237 -8.79 -2.95 23.18
N GLU A 238 -8.24 -1.74 23.34
CA GLU A 238 -9.00 -0.58 23.79
C GLU A 238 -10.03 -0.14 22.74
N ALA A 239 -9.67 -0.11 21.45
CA ALA A 239 -10.59 0.18 20.35
C ALA A 239 -11.77 -0.80 20.32
N SER A 240 -11.52 -2.09 20.61
CA SER A 240 -12.56 -3.14 20.65
C SER A 240 -13.69 -2.89 21.65
N LYS A 241 -13.52 -1.98 22.61
CA LYS A 241 -14.57 -1.57 23.56
C LYS A 241 -15.59 -0.62 22.92
N TYR A 242 -15.22 0.02 21.81
CA TYR A 242 -15.99 1.09 21.18
C TYR A 242 -16.48 0.73 19.77
N THR A 243 -16.28 -0.51 19.30
CA THR A 243 -16.72 -0.96 17.96
C THR A 243 -18.19 -0.65 17.69
N ALA A 244 -18.55 -0.33 16.45
CA ALA A 244 -19.93 -0.03 16.08
C ALA A 244 -20.81 -1.30 16.04
N ASN A 245 -20.23 -2.44 15.68
CA ASN A 245 -20.91 -3.71 15.50
C ASN A 245 -20.02 -4.91 15.93
N ASP A 246 -20.56 -6.12 15.82
CA ASP A 246 -19.87 -7.36 16.19
C ASP A 246 -18.81 -7.76 15.16
N LEU A 247 -19.02 -7.50 13.86
CA LEU A 247 -18.01 -7.75 12.82
C LEU A 247 -16.70 -7.00 13.12
N GLN A 248 -16.80 -5.74 13.55
CA GLN A 248 -15.66 -4.95 14.00
C GLN A 248 -14.96 -5.55 15.21
N ARG A 249 -15.72 -6.06 16.18
CA ARG A 249 -15.13 -6.74 17.34
C ARG A 249 -14.39 -8.01 16.93
N GLU A 250 -14.97 -8.76 16.00
CA GLU A 250 -14.44 -10.04 15.53
C GLU A 250 -13.17 -9.85 14.68
N PHE A 251 -13.17 -8.95 13.68
CA PHE A 251 -11.97 -8.73 12.88
C PHE A 251 -10.84 -8.12 13.71
N LEU A 252 -11.13 -7.22 14.66
CA LEU A 252 -10.10 -6.69 15.57
C LEU A 252 -9.51 -7.78 16.45
N SER A 253 -10.33 -8.71 16.93
CA SER A 253 -9.86 -9.87 17.70
C SER A 253 -8.92 -10.74 16.87
N ALA A 254 -9.25 -10.97 15.59
CA ALA A 254 -8.42 -11.73 14.66
C ALA A 254 -7.12 -10.98 14.27
N TYR A 255 -7.14 -9.65 14.12
CA TYR A 255 -5.92 -8.84 13.99
C TYR A 255 -5.02 -8.99 15.22
N ILE A 256 -5.58 -8.88 16.42
CA ILE A 256 -4.83 -9.03 17.67
C ILE A 256 -4.21 -10.43 17.73
N GLU A 257 -4.97 -11.48 17.42
CA GLU A 257 -4.47 -12.86 17.39
C GLU A 257 -3.33 -13.05 16.40
N SER A 258 -3.46 -12.48 15.19
CA SER A 258 -2.40 -12.50 14.18
C SER A 258 -1.14 -11.79 14.66
N PHE A 259 -1.25 -10.57 15.18
CA PHE A 259 -0.08 -9.83 15.68
C PHE A 259 0.53 -10.44 16.95
N GLN A 260 -0.27 -11.13 17.76
CA GLN A 260 0.24 -11.84 18.93
C GLN A 260 1.06 -13.07 18.54
N SER A 261 0.49 -13.92 17.67
CA SER A 261 1.05 -15.23 17.32
C SER A 261 1.95 -15.24 16.07
N GLY A 262 1.82 -14.24 15.20
CA GLY A 262 2.41 -14.21 13.87
C GLY A 262 1.63 -15.02 12.81
N SER A 263 0.42 -15.49 13.12
CA SER A 263 -0.39 -16.31 12.21
C SER A 263 -1.02 -15.47 11.09
N LEU A 264 -0.64 -15.78 9.84
CA LEU A 264 -1.30 -15.19 8.67
C LEU A 264 -2.67 -15.84 8.38
N ASP A 265 -2.98 -17.02 8.91
CA ASP A 265 -4.34 -17.58 8.85
C ASP A 265 -5.32 -16.75 9.68
N SER A 266 -4.90 -16.32 10.87
CA SER A 266 -5.71 -15.42 11.71
C SER A 266 -5.87 -14.05 11.05
N TYR A 267 -4.87 -13.59 10.28
CA TYR A 267 -4.98 -12.38 9.46
C TYR A 267 -5.94 -12.57 8.27
N ARG A 268 -5.88 -13.69 7.56
CA ARG A 268 -6.84 -14.02 6.49
C ARG A 268 -8.26 -14.04 7.04
N LYS A 269 -8.46 -14.62 8.23
CA LYS A 269 -9.75 -14.59 8.93
C LYS A 269 -10.22 -13.17 9.23
N SER A 270 -9.36 -12.27 9.68
CA SER A 270 -9.75 -10.87 9.89
C SER A 270 -10.15 -10.19 8.59
N GLN A 271 -9.43 -10.45 7.48
CA GLN A 271 -9.78 -9.91 6.16
C GLN A 271 -11.16 -10.39 5.69
N ARG A 272 -11.45 -11.70 5.81
CA ARG A 272 -12.79 -12.26 5.46
C ARG A 272 -13.93 -11.59 6.22
N ILE A 273 -13.71 -11.22 7.48
CA ILE A 273 -14.72 -10.56 8.32
C ILE A 273 -14.81 -9.07 7.96
N TRP A 274 -13.66 -8.42 7.75
CA TRP A 274 -13.57 -6.99 7.44
C TRP A 274 -14.25 -6.62 6.12
N VAL A 275 -14.11 -7.44 5.06
CA VAL A 275 -14.79 -7.16 3.78
C VAL A 275 -16.32 -7.22 3.88
N ARG A 276 -16.85 -7.90 4.91
CA ARG A 276 -18.28 -7.98 5.20
C ARG A 276 -18.80 -6.83 6.06
N ASP A 277 -17.93 -6.07 6.74
CA ASP A 277 -18.30 -4.84 7.46
C ASP A 277 -18.52 -3.72 6.45
N LYS A 278 -19.74 -3.61 5.91
CA LYS A 278 -20.07 -2.67 4.83
C LYS A 278 -20.29 -1.25 5.34
N SER A 279 -19.70 -0.28 4.64
CA SER A 279 -19.89 1.16 4.88
C SER A 279 -19.67 1.62 6.34
N PRO A 280 -18.56 1.26 7.00
CA PRO A 280 -18.30 1.71 8.38
C PRO A 280 -18.05 3.23 8.42
N ARG A 281 -18.50 3.88 9.50
CA ARG A 281 -18.24 5.32 9.72
C ARG A 281 -16.75 5.62 9.93
N VAL A 282 -16.03 4.69 10.55
CA VAL A 282 -14.58 4.73 10.72
C VAL A 282 -14.02 3.48 10.06
N GLU A 283 -13.39 3.65 8.91
CA GLU A 283 -12.74 2.58 8.16
C GLU A 283 -11.29 2.41 8.59
N ASN A 284 -10.75 1.22 8.41
CA ASN A 284 -9.38 0.88 8.77
C ASN A 284 -8.76 -0.16 7.85
N ILE A 285 -7.45 -0.06 7.66
CA ILE A 285 -6.58 -1.08 7.04
C ILE A 285 -5.41 -1.26 8.00
N PHE A 286 -5.08 -2.48 8.38
CA PHE A 286 -3.99 -2.79 9.30
C PHE A 286 -3.33 -4.09 8.88
N GLY A 287 -2.00 -4.14 8.85
CA GLY A 287 -1.28 -5.41 8.68
C GLY A 287 0.04 -5.25 7.97
N PHE A 288 0.59 -6.37 7.51
CA PHE A 288 1.65 -6.41 6.51
C PHE A 288 0.94 -6.55 5.17
N VAL A 289 0.77 -5.42 4.46
CA VAL A 289 -0.20 -5.30 3.37
C VAL A 289 0.49 -5.35 2.02
N GLU A 290 1.31 -4.35 1.70
CA GLU A 290 1.89 -4.18 0.36
C GLU A 290 3.33 -4.68 0.24
N PRO A 291 3.67 -5.53 -0.75
CA PRO A 291 5.02 -6.06 -0.91
C PRO A 291 5.96 -5.24 -1.81
N TYR A 292 5.56 -4.04 -2.24
CA TYR A 292 6.30 -3.24 -3.25
C TYR A 292 7.76 -2.96 -2.91
N ARG A 293 8.10 -2.90 -1.62
CA ARG A 293 9.44 -2.52 -1.13
C ARG A 293 10.33 -3.69 -0.78
N ASP A 294 9.81 -4.92 -0.79
CA ASP A 294 10.66 -6.09 -0.79
C ASP A 294 11.18 -6.28 -2.22
N PRO A 295 12.51 -6.27 -2.47
CA PRO A 295 13.05 -6.50 -3.81
C PRO A 295 12.64 -7.86 -4.41
N HIS A 296 12.23 -8.82 -3.57
CA HIS A 296 11.69 -10.10 -4.04
C HIS A 296 10.15 -10.14 -4.13
N GLY A 297 9.46 -9.11 -3.65
CA GLY A 297 8.00 -8.95 -3.75
C GLY A 297 7.15 -9.90 -2.89
N ILE A 298 7.72 -10.66 -1.94
CA ILE A 298 7.00 -11.64 -1.10
C ILE A 298 6.71 -11.15 0.31
N ARG A 299 7.50 -10.21 0.80
CA ARG A 299 7.37 -9.65 2.15
C ARG A 299 6.69 -8.30 2.06
N ALA A 300 5.71 -8.08 2.92
CA ALA A 300 4.92 -6.87 2.90
C ALA A 300 5.40 -5.85 3.94
N GLU A 301 5.27 -4.58 3.60
CA GLU A 301 5.49 -3.47 4.53
C GLU A 301 4.32 -3.40 5.51
N PHE A 302 4.60 -3.04 6.76
CA PHE A 302 3.53 -2.75 7.70
C PHE A 302 2.79 -1.48 7.29
N GLU A 303 1.47 -1.56 7.22
CA GLU A 303 0.61 -0.44 6.87
C GLU A 303 -0.52 -0.33 7.89
N ALA A 304 -0.86 0.90 8.27
CA ALA A 304 -2.05 1.16 9.05
C ALA A 304 -2.76 2.47 8.65
N LEU A 305 -3.98 2.36 8.14
CA LEU A 305 -4.89 3.44 7.81
C LEU A 305 -6.04 3.47 8.82
N VAL A 306 -6.40 4.68 9.26
CA VAL A 306 -7.65 4.98 9.94
C VAL A 306 -8.26 6.19 9.25
N ALA A 307 -9.48 6.02 8.75
CA ALA A 307 -10.15 7.04 7.97
C ALA A 307 -11.63 7.15 8.34
N ILE A 308 -12.24 8.28 7.98
CA ILE A 308 -13.63 8.60 8.29
C ILE A 308 -14.38 8.70 6.97
N ALA A 309 -15.48 7.95 6.84
CA ALA A 309 -16.29 7.95 5.63
C ALA A 309 -17.00 9.30 5.44
N ASP A 310 -16.94 9.81 4.21
CA ASP A 310 -17.74 10.95 3.77
C ASP A 310 -19.04 10.45 3.11
N ASN A 311 -20.17 10.66 3.79
CA ASN A 311 -21.45 10.15 3.34
C ASN A 311 -21.96 10.85 2.07
N GLU A 312 -21.62 12.11 1.83
CA GLU A 312 -22.12 12.83 0.65
C GLU A 312 -21.36 12.42 -0.59
N GLU A 313 -20.03 12.34 -0.52
CA GLU A 313 -19.21 11.82 -1.61
C GLU A 313 -19.53 10.34 -1.89
N THR A 314 -19.72 9.53 -0.84
CA THR A 314 -20.10 8.12 -0.99
C THR A 314 -21.47 7.95 -1.67
N LYS A 315 -22.43 8.87 -1.49
CA LYS A 315 -23.70 8.83 -2.24
C LYS A 315 -23.50 9.04 -3.75
N LEU A 316 -22.58 9.92 -4.14
CA LEU A 316 -22.27 10.13 -5.57
C LEU A 316 -21.64 8.87 -6.16
N LEU A 317 -20.75 8.23 -5.41
CA LEU A 317 -20.14 6.96 -5.81
C LEU A 317 -21.17 5.83 -5.90
N ALA A 318 -22.14 5.77 -4.99
CA ALA A 318 -23.25 4.82 -5.06
C ALA A 318 -24.10 5.00 -6.35
N LYS A 319 -24.36 6.25 -6.78
CA LYS A 319 -25.04 6.50 -8.07
C LYS A 319 -24.22 6.00 -9.26
N LEU A 320 -22.90 6.17 -9.23
CA LEU A 320 -22.02 5.63 -10.27
C LEU A 320 -22.06 4.10 -10.31
N VAL A 321 -22.04 3.47 -9.14
CA VAL A 321 -22.21 2.02 -8.98
C VAL A 321 -23.55 1.55 -9.57
N GLU A 322 -24.65 2.22 -9.26
CA GLU A 322 -25.99 1.90 -9.81
C GLU A 322 -26.05 1.99 -11.34
N ASN A 323 -25.26 2.90 -11.94
CA ASN A 323 -25.20 3.10 -13.39
C ASN A 323 -24.04 2.37 -14.08
N SER A 324 -23.23 1.59 -13.34
CA SER A 324 -22.01 0.98 -13.87
C SER A 324 -22.27 0.07 -15.08
N ALA A 325 -23.37 -0.68 -15.08
CA ALA A 325 -23.73 -1.53 -16.21
C ALA A 325 -23.92 -0.73 -17.51
N THR A 326 -24.42 0.51 -17.45
CA THR A 326 -24.58 1.36 -18.63
C THR A 326 -23.23 1.73 -19.24
N PHE A 327 -22.26 2.11 -18.41
CA PHE A 327 -20.94 2.54 -18.86
C PHE A 327 -20.03 1.36 -19.24
N ILE A 328 -20.19 0.20 -18.59
CA ILE A 328 -19.50 -1.04 -18.98
C ILE A 328 -19.87 -1.44 -20.42
N ARG A 329 -21.13 -1.27 -20.82
CA ARG A 329 -21.58 -1.53 -22.21
C ARG A 329 -20.98 -0.58 -23.26
N ARG A 330 -20.28 0.47 -22.83
CA ARG A 330 -19.60 1.43 -23.72
C ARG A 330 -18.10 1.17 -23.83
N LEU A 331 -17.55 0.26 -23.01
CA LEU A 331 -16.14 -0.10 -23.07
C LEU A 331 -15.80 -0.73 -24.44
N PRO A 332 -14.55 -0.58 -24.92
CA PRO A 332 -14.20 -0.95 -26.29
C PRO A 332 -14.27 -2.46 -26.59
N TRP A 333 -14.38 -3.31 -25.57
CA TRP A 333 -14.60 -4.76 -25.71
C TRP A 333 -16.07 -5.19 -25.61
N ALA A 334 -16.98 -4.24 -25.42
CA ALA A 334 -18.41 -4.51 -25.30
C ALA A 334 -19.01 -4.94 -26.65
N THR A 335 -19.79 -6.03 -26.62
CA THR A 335 -20.53 -6.55 -27.78
C THR A 335 -21.95 -6.95 -27.36
N PRO A 336 -22.91 -7.18 -28.28
CA PRO A 336 -24.32 -7.42 -27.92
C PRO A 336 -24.58 -8.60 -26.98
N GLU A 337 -23.67 -9.58 -26.92
CA GLU A 337 -23.71 -10.68 -25.95
C GLU A 337 -23.60 -10.19 -24.50
N ASN A 338 -23.96 -11.03 -23.53
CA ASN A 338 -23.87 -10.70 -22.10
C ASN A 338 -24.53 -9.35 -21.76
N ASP A 339 -25.77 -9.15 -22.23
CA ASP A 339 -26.54 -7.91 -22.04
C ASP A 339 -25.79 -6.65 -22.52
N GLY A 340 -25.11 -6.75 -23.66
CA GLY A 340 -24.36 -5.65 -24.26
C GLY A 340 -22.96 -5.43 -23.70
N LYS A 341 -22.48 -6.26 -22.76
CA LYS A 341 -21.13 -6.16 -22.18
C LYS A 341 -20.09 -7.01 -22.91
N GLY A 342 -20.56 -7.94 -23.73
CA GLY A 342 -19.72 -8.86 -24.48
C GLY A 342 -19.12 -10.01 -23.67
N PRO A 343 -18.44 -10.94 -24.36
CA PRO A 343 -17.94 -12.18 -23.75
C PRO A 343 -16.72 -11.98 -22.87
N PHE A 344 -15.97 -10.87 -23.04
CA PHE A 344 -14.79 -10.54 -22.26
C PHE A 344 -15.11 -9.76 -20.97
N GLU A 345 -16.38 -9.67 -20.61
CA GLU A 345 -16.84 -9.04 -19.38
C GLU A 345 -17.50 -10.06 -18.44
N LYS A 346 -17.48 -9.76 -17.13
CA LYS A 346 -18.16 -10.59 -16.13
C LYS A 346 -19.68 -10.55 -16.34
N ASP A 347 -20.34 -11.69 -16.14
CA ASP A 347 -21.79 -11.80 -16.33
C ASP A 347 -22.53 -10.89 -15.32
N LEU A 348 -22.19 -11.04 -14.04
CA LEU A 348 -22.63 -10.15 -12.97
C LEU A 348 -21.48 -9.20 -12.60
N PHE A 349 -21.75 -7.89 -12.71
CA PHE A 349 -20.89 -6.89 -12.09
C PHE A 349 -21.36 -6.74 -10.65
N GLU A 350 -20.61 -7.30 -9.72
CA GLU A 350 -20.82 -7.07 -8.29
C GLU A 350 -20.03 -5.82 -7.92
N PRO A 351 -20.69 -4.68 -7.68
CA PRO A 351 -19.97 -3.49 -7.34
C PRO A 351 -19.28 -3.69 -5.98
N PRO A 352 -17.98 -3.35 -5.89
CA PRO A 352 -17.29 -3.37 -4.61
C PRO A 352 -17.95 -2.42 -3.62
N ASP A 353 -17.70 -2.62 -2.32
CA ASP A 353 -18.01 -1.60 -1.33
C ASP A 353 -17.06 -0.42 -1.60
N PHE A 354 -17.61 0.59 -2.29
CA PHE A 354 -16.86 1.73 -2.80
C PHE A 354 -17.17 2.95 -1.92
N SER A 355 -16.18 3.46 -1.22
CA SER A 355 -16.38 4.57 -0.29
C SER A 355 -15.33 5.66 -0.45
N SER A 356 -15.76 6.92 -0.28
CA SER A 356 -14.84 8.03 -0.10
C SER A 356 -14.54 8.20 1.38
N ILE A 357 -13.25 8.23 1.71
CA ILE A 357 -12.75 8.29 3.08
C ILE A 357 -11.77 9.44 3.24
N HIS A 358 -11.82 10.08 4.40
CA HIS A 358 -10.87 11.11 4.79
C HIS A 358 -9.93 10.54 5.85
N THR A 359 -8.64 10.51 5.54
CA THR A 359 -7.65 9.93 6.43
C THR A 359 -7.47 10.75 7.70
N LEU A 360 -7.62 10.08 8.84
CA LEU A 360 -7.32 10.59 10.18
C LEU A 360 -5.87 10.26 10.57
N ALA A 361 -5.43 9.04 10.30
CA ALA A 361 -4.06 8.59 10.50
C ALA A 361 -3.67 7.62 9.38
N TYR A 362 -2.54 7.87 8.74
CA TYR A 362 -1.93 6.96 7.79
C TYR A 362 -0.50 6.70 8.22
N CYS A 363 -0.21 5.51 8.72
CA CYS A 363 1.13 5.04 9.00
C CYS A 363 1.57 4.13 7.85
N SER A 364 2.22 4.74 6.86
CA SER A 364 2.78 4.06 5.68
C SER A 364 3.96 4.87 5.14
N SER A 365 4.86 4.25 4.39
CA SER A 365 5.89 4.97 3.63
C SER A 365 5.32 5.72 2.42
N ILE A 366 4.12 5.33 1.96
CA ILE A 366 3.39 5.93 0.84
C ILE A 366 1.95 6.22 1.27
N ILE A 367 1.46 7.42 0.97
CA ILE A 367 0.04 7.77 1.15
C ILE A 367 -0.66 7.63 -0.20
N PHE A 368 -1.30 6.49 -0.42
CA PHE A 368 -2.03 6.18 -1.65
C PHE A 368 -3.28 7.07 -1.82
N PRO A 369 -3.68 7.39 -3.07
CA PRO A 369 -4.92 8.12 -3.36
C PRO A 369 -6.15 7.21 -3.40
N GLY A 370 -5.97 5.94 -3.75
CA GLY A 370 -6.98 4.89 -3.81
C GLY A 370 -6.37 3.55 -3.39
N ILE A 371 -7.19 2.65 -2.85
CA ILE A 371 -6.76 1.32 -2.40
C ILE A 371 -7.85 0.29 -2.71
N ASN A 372 -7.42 -0.90 -3.17
CA ASN A 372 -8.26 -2.03 -3.50
C ASN A 372 -7.82 -3.29 -2.73
N LEU A 373 -8.57 -3.69 -1.70
CA LEU A 373 -8.14 -4.74 -0.77
C LEU A 373 -9.23 -5.79 -0.48
N PRO A 374 -8.85 -7.02 -0.08
CA PRO A 374 -7.48 -7.50 0.22
C PRO A 374 -6.61 -7.77 -1.03
N ASN A 375 -5.29 -7.77 -0.83
CA ASN A 375 -4.29 -7.88 -1.88
C ASN A 375 -4.32 -9.21 -2.62
N VAL A 376 -4.07 -9.16 -3.93
CA VAL A 376 -3.82 -10.35 -4.74
C VAL A 376 -2.32 -10.62 -4.72
N SER A 377 -1.87 -11.67 -4.02
CA SER A 377 -0.42 -11.92 -3.90
C SER A 377 0.23 -12.28 -5.23
N LEU A 378 1.38 -11.65 -5.48
CA LEU A 378 2.16 -11.71 -6.72
C LEU A 378 2.95 -13.02 -6.87
N LEU A 379 3.32 -13.69 -5.77
CA LEU A 379 4.33 -14.76 -5.79
C LEU A 379 3.83 -16.18 -5.55
N ALA A 380 2.68 -16.37 -4.88
CA ALA A 380 2.00 -17.65 -4.89
C ALA A 380 1.67 -18.11 -6.35
N GLN A 381 1.51 -17.14 -7.25
CA GLN A 381 1.12 -17.32 -8.64
C GLN A 381 2.22 -17.88 -9.56
N ILE A 382 3.51 -17.66 -9.24
CA ILE A 382 4.63 -18.17 -10.06
C ILE A 382 4.83 -19.68 -9.83
N PHE A 383 4.49 -20.18 -8.62
CA PHE A 383 4.73 -21.58 -8.24
C PHE A 383 3.62 -22.54 -8.62
N ASP A 384 2.35 -22.13 -8.54
CA ASP A 384 1.22 -22.94 -9.01
C ASP A 384 1.33 -23.25 -10.52
N ALA A 385 1.89 -22.33 -11.30
CA ALA A 385 2.19 -22.54 -12.72
C ALA A 385 3.26 -23.63 -12.98
N LEU A 386 4.05 -24.02 -11.98
CA LEU A 386 5.13 -25.01 -12.06
C LEU A 386 4.77 -26.37 -11.44
N LEU A 387 3.78 -26.42 -10.53
CA LEU A 387 3.35 -27.63 -9.83
C LEU A 387 1.85 -27.87 -10.06
N ALA A 388 1.51 -28.52 -11.17
CA ALA A 388 0.14 -28.80 -11.59
C ALA A 388 -0.72 -29.71 -10.67
N GLN A 389 -0.42 -29.84 -9.37
CA GLN A 389 -1.10 -30.77 -8.46
C GLN A 389 -1.26 -30.32 -6.99
N THR A 390 -1.09 -29.05 -6.64
CA THR A 390 -1.33 -28.61 -5.25
C THR A 390 -2.38 -27.52 -5.18
N ASP A 391 -3.36 -27.76 -4.30
CA ASP A 391 -4.43 -26.85 -3.87
C ASP A 391 -3.85 -25.74 -2.98
N SER A 392 -2.88 -24.98 -3.50
CA SER A 392 -2.33 -23.79 -2.85
C SER A 392 -3.26 -22.63 -3.17
N SER A 393 -4.18 -22.37 -2.26
CA SER A 393 -5.10 -21.23 -2.32
C SER A 393 -4.35 -19.93 -2.60
N LEU A 394 -4.59 -19.37 -3.78
CA LEU A 394 -4.19 -18.05 -4.24
C LEU A 394 -4.41 -17.02 -3.13
N GLN A 395 -3.34 -16.47 -2.60
CA GLN A 395 -3.38 -15.61 -1.42
C GLN A 395 -4.37 -14.44 -1.61
N TYR A 396 -5.46 -14.54 -0.86
CA TYR A 396 -6.65 -13.67 -0.73
C TYR A 396 -7.54 -13.52 -1.98
N ASN A 397 -7.19 -14.09 -3.14
CA ASN A 397 -8.12 -14.18 -4.27
C ASN A 397 -9.37 -14.98 -3.91
N ASP A 398 -9.21 -16.01 -3.08
CA ASP A 398 -10.33 -16.76 -2.52
C ASP A 398 -11.28 -15.85 -1.72
N ILE A 399 -10.73 -14.94 -0.91
CA ILE A 399 -11.53 -13.96 -0.16
C ILE A 399 -12.24 -13.00 -1.12
N ARG A 400 -11.54 -12.49 -2.13
CA ARG A 400 -12.15 -11.58 -3.12
C ARG A 400 -13.30 -12.24 -3.87
N GLN A 401 -13.20 -13.54 -4.16
CA GLN A 401 -14.21 -14.31 -4.87
C GLN A 401 -15.37 -14.77 -3.98
N GLU A 402 -15.08 -15.20 -2.75
CA GLU A 402 -16.07 -15.80 -1.84
C GLU A 402 -16.74 -14.77 -0.91
N ASP A 403 -16.01 -13.75 -0.48
CA ASP A 403 -16.44 -12.76 0.51
C ASP A 403 -16.52 -11.33 -0.05
N GLY A 404 -15.81 -11.04 -1.14
CA GLY A 404 -15.74 -9.74 -1.80
C GLY A 404 -14.49 -8.93 -1.43
N PHE A 405 -14.48 -7.67 -1.87
CA PHE A 405 -13.38 -6.73 -1.68
C PHE A 405 -13.91 -5.32 -1.42
N LYS A 406 -13.03 -4.42 -0.96
CA LYS A 406 -13.32 -3.01 -0.68
C LYS A 406 -12.45 -2.12 -1.53
N ASN A 407 -13.07 -1.09 -2.10
CA ASN A 407 -12.40 -0.03 -2.84
C ASN A 407 -12.59 1.27 -2.08
N VAL A 408 -11.50 1.95 -1.76
CA VAL A 408 -11.55 3.19 -0.99
C VAL A 408 -10.79 4.30 -1.70
N ILE A 409 -11.39 5.48 -1.73
CA ILE A 409 -10.78 6.70 -2.24
C ILE A 409 -10.40 7.60 -1.07
N ILE A 410 -9.15 8.05 -1.03
CA ILE A 410 -8.63 8.88 0.04
C ILE A 410 -8.71 10.35 -0.37
N ALA A 411 -9.93 10.89 -0.29
CA ALA A 411 -10.27 12.21 -0.83
C ALA A 411 -9.39 13.34 -0.28
N ASN A 412 -9.14 13.38 1.03
CA ASN A 412 -8.34 14.46 1.62
C ASN A 412 -6.85 14.43 1.22
N ARG A 413 -6.31 13.29 0.78
CA ARG A 413 -4.97 13.19 0.17
C ARG A 413 -4.99 13.79 -1.24
N MET A 414 -6.03 13.52 -2.02
CA MET A 414 -6.20 14.07 -3.37
C MET A 414 -6.41 15.59 -3.33
N VAL A 415 -7.19 16.09 -2.36
CA VAL A 415 -7.37 17.53 -2.11
C VAL A 415 -6.05 18.20 -1.70
N ALA A 416 -5.16 17.51 -0.99
CA ALA A 416 -3.83 18.04 -0.69
C ALA A 416 -2.96 18.09 -1.95
N GLU A 417 -3.02 17.07 -2.82
CA GLU A 417 -2.25 17.01 -4.06
C GLU A 417 -2.57 18.11 -5.05
N SER A 418 -3.86 18.47 -5.14
CA SER A 418 -4.32 19.50 -6.06
C SER A 418 -3.79 20.89 -5.72
N GLN A 419 -3.28 21.10 -4.50
CA GLN A 419 -2.69 22.37 -4.07
C GLN A 419 -1.23 22.54 -4.50
N THR A 420 -0.66 21.55 -5.19
CA THR A 420 0.72 21.59 -5.71
C THR A 420 0.92 22.80 -6.61
N LYS A 421 1.99 23.56 -6.38
CA LYS A 421 2.21 24.87 -7.03
C LYS A 421 3.07 24.82 -8.29
N GLN A 422 3.61 23.65 -8.65
CA GLN A 422 4.55 23.52 -9.76
C GLN A 422 3.98 22.61 -10.84
N TYR A 423 4.01 23.13 -12.07
CA TYR A 423 3.57 22.44 -13.28
C TYR A 423 4.67 22.63 -14.33
N PRO A 424 5.79 21.88 -14.23
CA PRO A 424 7.00 22.18 -15.00
C PRO A 424 6.83 22.01 -16.53
N PHE A 425 5.76 21.33 -16.95
CA PHE A 425 5.48 21.02 -18.34
C PHE A 425 4.17 21.64 -18.87
N ILE A 426 3.53 22.52 -18.08
CA ILE A 426 2.33 23.24 -18.50
C ILE A 426 2.74 24.65 -18.91
N ASP A 427 2.26 25.10 -20.07
CA ASP A 427 2.53 26.46 -20.54
C ASP A 427 1.96 27.49 -19.56
N ALA A 428 2.66 28.61 -19.37
CA ALA A 428 2.23 29.65 -18.45
C ALA A 428 0.84 30.24 -18.80
N SER A 429 0.46 30.18 -20.08
CA SER A 429 -0.87 30.61 -20.55
C SER A 429 -2.00 29.65 -20.15
N GLU A 430 -1.69 28.38 -19.89
CA GLU A 430 -2.66 27.34 -19.53
C GLU A 430 -2.72 27.07 -18.03
N ALA A 431 -1.74 27.54 -17.27
CA ALA A 431 -1.55 27.20 -15.85
C ALA A 431 -2.77 27.50 -14.95
N GLU A 432 -3.44 28.64 -15.15
CA GLU A 432 -4.64 28.99 -14.35
C GLU A 432 -5.84 28.11 -14.69
N GLN A 433 -6.04 27.79 -15.97
CA GLN A 433 -7.09 26.87 -16.42
C GLN A 433 -6.80 25.46 -15.90
N PHE A 434 -5.57 24.98 -16.06
CA PHE A 434 -5.13 23.69 -15.54
C PHE A 434 -5.39 23.58 -14.03
N LYS A 435 -4.99 24.59 -13.25
CA LYS A 435 -5.18 24.62 -11.80
C LYS A 435 -6.64 24.58 -11.38
N LYS A 436 -7.54 25.24 -12.12
CA LYS A 436 -8.99 25.22 -11.85
C LYS A 436 -9.59 23.82 -12.05
N HIS A 437 -9.20 23.14 -13.12
CA HIS A 437 -9.84 21.90 -13.57
C HIS A 437 -9.14 20.61 -13.09
N LYS A 438 -7.87 20.70 -12.67
CA LYS A 438 -7.04 19.54 -12.30
C LYS A 438 -7.70 18.64 -11.25
N PHE A 439 -8.22 19.22 -10.16
CA PHE A 439 -8.72 18.41 -9.05
C PHE A 439 -9.97 17.60 -9.42
N PRO A 440 -11.03 18.20 -10.01
CA PRO A 440 -12.21 17.43 -10.40
C PRO A 440 -11.89 16.35 -11.44
N ALA A 441 -11.06 16.66 -12.45
CA ALA A 441 -10.64 15.67 -13.44
C ALA A 441 -9.84 14.53 -12.80
N TYR A 442 -8.84 14.85 -11.98
CA TYR A 442 -8.03 13.86 -11.26
C TYR A 442 -8.88 13.00 -10.31
N TYR A 443 -9.83 13.60 -9.59
CA TYR A 443 -10.72 12.88 -8.68
C TYR A 443 -11.54 11.83 -9.40
N TRP A 444 -12.26 12.21 -10.45
CA TRP A 444 -13.13 11.28 -11.18
C TRP A 444 -12.34 10.29 -12.02
N TRP A 445 -11.18 10.68 -12.55
CA TRP A 445 -10.29 9.76 -13.23
C TRP A 445 -9.86 8.60 -12.32
N VAL A 446 -9.41 8.89 -11.09
CA VAL A 446 -9.05 7.86 -10.10
C VAL A 446 -10.26 7.03 -9.68
N VAL A 447 -11.44 7.65 -9.48
CA VAL A 447 -12.67 6.90 -9.17
C VAL A 447 -12.98 5.87 -10.27
N LEU A 448 -12.87 6.28 -11.54
CA LEU A 448 -13.13 5.41 -12.68
C LEU A 448 -12.04 4.35 -12.86
N HIS A 449 -10.78 4.70 -12.64
CA HIS A 449 -9.66 3.75 -12.60
C HIS A 449 -9.94 2.62 -11.59
N GLU A 450 -10.34 2.96 -10.37
CA GLU A 450 -10.57 1.97 -9.30
C GLU A 450 -11.83 1.14 -9.50
N LEU A 451 -12.94 1.78 -9.87
CA LEU A 451 -14.24 1.11 -9.99
C LEU A 451 -14.39 0.37 -11.32
N LEU A 452 -14.11 1.04 -12.42
CA LEU A 452 -14.37 0.53 -13.77
C LEU A 452 -13.08 0.11 -14.48
N GLY A 453 -11.91 0.57 -14.08
CA GLY A 453 -10.63 0.01 -14.52
C GLY A 453 -10.42 -1.37 -13.90
N HIS A 454 -10.01 -1.45 -12.64
CA HIS A 454 -9.77 -2.74 -11.97
C HIS A 454 -11.01 -3.63 -11.83
N GLY A 455 -12.22 -3.04 -11.74
CA GLY A 455 -13.46 -3.81 -11.55
C GLY A 455 -13.95 -4.57 -12.79
N THR A 456 -13.54 -4.18 -14.00
CA THR A 456 -14.04 -4.71 -15.27
C THR A 456 -13.05 -5.68 -15.93
N GLY A 457 -13.58 -6.48 -16.85
CA GLY A 457 -12.83 -7.51 -17.56
C GLY A 457 -12.98 -8.89 -16.94
N ARG A 458 -13.09 -9.90 -17.81
CA ARG A 458 -13.18 -11.33 -17.46
C ARG A 458 -11.94 -12.06 -17.94
N MET A 459 -11.34 -12.84 -17.05
CA MET A 459 -10.35 -13.84 -17.43
C MET A 459 -11.05 -15.10 -17.94
N MET A 460 -10.59 -15.63 -19.08
CA MET A 460 -11.04 -16.90 -19.63
C MET A 460 -10.27 -18.04 -18.95
N VAL A 461 -10.97 -18.97 -18.29
CA VAL A 461 -10.35 -19.96 -17.39
C VAL A 461 -10.89 -21.37 -17.66
N GLU A 462 -9.99 -22.34 -17.64
CA GLU A 462 -10.24 -23.78 -17.57
C GLU A 462 -10.05 -24.28 -16.12
N SER A 463 -11.07 -24.93 -15.59
CA SER A 463 -11.12 -25.48 -14.23
C SER A 463 -10.48 -26.86 -14.17
N ILE A 464 -10.11 -27.32 -12.97
CA ILE A 464 -9.42 -28.62 -12.78
C ILE A 464 -10.25 -29.83 -13.25
N ASP A 465 -11.57 -29.70 -13.27
CA ASP A 465 -12.52 -30.70 -13.76
C ASP A 465 -12.76 -30.60 -15.28
N GLY A 466 -11.98 -29.77 -15.99
CA GLY A 466 -12.08 -29.56 -17.43
C GLY A 466 -13.27 -28.69 -17.85
N LYS A 467 -13.90 -27.96 -16.91
CA LYS A 467 -14.96 -27.00 -17.24
C LYS A 467 -14.38 -25.63 -17.58
N PHE A 468 -15.01 -24.95 -18.53
CA PHE A 468 -14.61 -23.62 -18.97
C PHE A 468 -15.63 -22.61 -18.44
N ASN A 469 -15.14 -21.44 -18.03
CA ASN A 469 -16.03 -20.33 -17.68
C ASN A 469 -16.51 -19.56 -18.93
N PHE A 470 -16.35 -20.12 -20.13
CA PHE A 470 -16.83 -19.60 -21.41
C PHE A 470 -17.24 -20.77 -22.32
N ASP A 471 -17.90 -20.49 -23.44
CA ASP A 471 -18.27 -21.54 -24.40
C ASP A 471 -17.05 -22.00 -25.20
N ILE A 472 -16.41 -23.10 -24.80
CA ILE A 472 -15.28 -23.68 -25.52
C ILE A 472 -15.65 -24.28 -26.89
N LYS A 473 -16.93 -24.58 -27.13
CA LYS A 473 -17.38 -25.13 -28.42
C LYS A 473 -17.57 -24.02 -29.45
N ASN A 474 -17.94 -22.82 -28.99
CA ASN A 474 -17.98 -21.59 -29.78
C ASN A 474 -17.21 -20.49 -29.06
N PRO A 475 -15.86 -20.54 -29.08
CA PRO A 475 -15.05 -19.59 -28.31
C PRO A 475 -15.35 -18.15 -28.69
N PRO A 476 -15.32 -17.22 -27.72
CA PRO A 476 -15.38 -15.79 -27.99
C PRO A 476 -14.42 -15.38 -29.09
N VAL A 477 -14.87 -14.48 -29.98
CA VAL A 477 -14.03 -13.95 -31.06
C VAL A 477 -13.15 -12.85 -30.50
N ASN A 478 -11.84 -12.94 -30.72
CA ASN A 478 -10.90 -11.90 -30.34
C ASN A 478 -11.13 -10.65 -31.21
N PRO A 479 -11.43 -9.47 -30.62
CA PRO A 479 -11.74 -8.27 -31.39
C PRO A 479 -10.55 -7.68 -32.15
N ILE A 480 -9.32 -8.07 -31.80
CA ILE A 480 -8.08 -7.61 -32.45
C ILE A 480 -7.78 -8.47 -33.69
N THR A 481 -7.94 -9.80 -33.58
CA THR A 481 -7.58 -10.71 -34.68
C THR A 481 -8.77 -11.12 -35.55
N GLY A 482 -10.00 -10.99 -35.06
CA GLY A 482 -11.22 -11.47 -35.72
C GLY A 482 -11.41 -12.99 -35.67
N GLU A 483 -10.55 -13.71 -34.97
CA GLU A 483 -10.56 -15.17 -34.86
C GLU A 483 -11.02 -15.64 -33.46
N PRO A 484 -11.60 -16.84 -33.32
CA PRO A 484 -11.91 -17.42 -32.02
C PRO A 484 -10.67 -17.49 -31.12
N ILE A 485 -10.85 -17.24 -29.82
CA ILE A 485 -9.74 -17.35 -28.87
C ILE A 485 -9.18 -18.79 -28.83
N MET A 486 -7.86 -18.89 -28.85
CA MET A 486 -7.13 -20.17 -28.79
C MET A 486 -6.31 -20.32 -27.51
N CYS A 487 -6.35 -19.33 -26.62
CA CYS A 487 -5.64 -19.32 -25.35
C CYS A 487 -6.55 -18.85 -24.21
N TRP A 488 -6.28 -19.38 -23.02
CA TRP A 488 -6.99 -19.13 -21.76
C TRP A 488 -6.12 -19.61 -20.61
N TYR A 489 -6.46 -19.23 -19.38
CA TYR A 489 -5.77 -19.69 -18.18
C TYR A 489 -6.10 -21.15 -17.89
N LYS A 490 -5.07 -21.97 -17.71
CA LYS A 490 -5.18 -23.38 -17.29
C LYS A 490 -5.40 -23.48 -15.78
N PRO A 491 -5.78 -24.67 -15.26
CA PRO A 491 -5.87 -24.87 -13.82
C PRO A 491 -4.57 -24.48 -13.11
N GLY A 492 -4.67 -23.64 -12.07
CA GLY A 492 -3.53 -23.11 -11.31
C GLY A 492 -2.81 -21.90 -11.95
N GLN A 493 -3.15 -21.52 -13.19
CA GLN A 493 -2.60 -20.31 -13.81
C GLN A 493 -3.41 -19.07 -13.44
N THR A 494 -2.72 -17.94 -13.39
CA THR A 494 -3.27 -16.66 -12.93
C THR A 494 -2.67 -15.49 -13.71
N TRP A 495 -3.30 -14.31 -13.62
CA TRP A 495 -2.81 -13.08 -14.24
C TRP A 495 -1.33 -12.83 -13.97
N THR A 496 -0.94 -12.75 -12.71
CA THR A 496 0.46 -12.48 -12.36
C THR A 496 1.38 -13.62 -12.74
N GLY A 497 0.95 -14.88 -12.57
CA GLY A 497 1.78 -16.03 -12.92
C GLY A 497 2.11 -16.08 -14.41
N GLN A 498 1.22 -15.58 -15.28
CA GLN A 498 1.44 -15.52 -16.73
C GLN A 498 2.17 -14.25 -17.18
N PHE A 499 1.91 -13.11 -16.55
CA PHE A 499 2.49 -11.82 -16.94
C PHE A 499 3.80 -11.48 -16.22
N GLY A 500 4.15 -12.19 -15.14
CA GLY A 500 5.38 -12.00 -14.37
C GLY A 500 5.57 -10.55 -13.92
N ASP A 501 6.78 -10.02 -14.12
CA ASP A 501 7.17 -8.66 -13.74
C ASP A 501 6.33 -7.56 -14.41
N LEU A 502 5.62 -7.87 -15.51
CA LEU A 502 4.77 -6.91 -16.21
C LEU A 502 3.33 -6.87 -15.67
N ALA A 503 2.93 -7.81 -14.82
CA ALA A 503 1.55 -8.00 -14.42
C ALA A 503 0.91 -6.73 -13.84
N THR A 504 1.59 -6.08 -12.89
CA THR A 504 1.13 -4.83 -12.27
C THR A 504 1.08 -3.71 -13.30
N THR A 505 2.19 -3.46 -14.01
CA THR A 505 2.29 -2.39 -15.00
C THR A 505 1.22 -2.48 -16.09
N VAL A 506 0.88 -3.68 -16.55
CA VAL A 506 -0.15 -3.89 -17.57
C VAL A 506 -1.55 -3.64 -17.00
N ASP A 507 -1.84 -4.09 -15.78
CA ASP A 507 -3.16 -3.88 -15.17
C ASP A 507 -3.40 -2.40 -14.83
N GLU A 508 -2.38 -1.72 -14.28
CA GLU A 508 -2.41 -0.27 -14.04
C GLU A 508 -2.63 0.50 -15.35
N CYS A 509 -1.86 0.18 -16.39
CA CYS A 509 -2.01 0.83 -17.69
C CYS A 509 -3.43 0.64 -18.26
N ARG A 510 -4.00 -0.57 -18.12
CA ARG A 510 -5.38 -0.84 -18.52
C ARG A 510 -6.37 -0.01 -17.71
N ALA A 511 -6.24 0.04 -16.39
CA ALA A 511 -7.14 0.78 -15.51
C ALA A 511 -7.08 2.30 -15.79
N GLU A 512 -5.88 2.85 -16.00
CA GLU A 512 -5.67 4.26 -16.37
C GLU A 512 -6.36 4.62 -17.70
N LEU A 513 -6.23 3.75 -18.70
CA LEU A 513 -6.84 3.94 -20.02
C LEU A 513 -8.37 3.83 -19.97
N VAL A 514 -8.92 2.92 -19.15
CA VAL A 514 -10.37 2.84 -18.95
C VAL A 514 -10.90 4.10 -18.28
N GLY A 515 -10.21 4.58 -17.24
CA GLY A 515 -10.56 5.85 -16.58
C GLY A 515 -10.55 7.01 -17.57
N ALA A 516 -9.49 7.15 -18.35
CA ALA A 516 -9.37 8.21 -19.36
C ALA A 516 -10.43 8.10 -20.47
N TYR A 517 -10.71 6.89 -20.96
CA TYR A 517 -11.71 6.65 -22.00
C TYR A 517 -13.12 7.06 -21.55
N LEU A 518 -13.50 6.70 -20.32
CA LEU A 518 -14.81 7.02 -19.77
C LEU A 518 -14.95 8.49 -19.38
N MET A 519 -13.85 9.19 -19.08
CA MET A 519 -13.86 10.63 -18.86
C MET A 519 -14.21 11.44 -20.13
N CYS A 520 -14.30 10.82 -21.30
CA CYS A 520 -14.84 11.44 -22.52
C CYS A 520 -16.35 11.23 -22.69
N ASP A 521 -17.03 10.53 -21.76
CA ASP A 521 -18.47 10.25 -21.85
C ASP A 521 -19.29 11.40 -21.20
N PRO A 522 -20.05 12.19 -21.98
CA PRO A 522 -20.76 13.34 -21.46
C PRO A 522 -21.90 12.97 -20.50
N GLU A 523 -22.54 11.81 -20.68
CA GLU A 523 -23.61 11.35 -19.79
C GLU A 523 -23.05 10.91 -18.43
N LEU A 524 -21.84 10.32 -18.44
CA LEU A 524 -21.11 10.01 -17.21
C LEU A 524 -20.69 11.29 -16.48
N LEU A 525 -20.14 12.28 -17.19
CA LEU A 525 -19.73 13.53 -16.58
C LEU A 525 -20.94 14.36 -16.07
N GLU A 526 -22.09 14.28 -16.74
CA GLU A 526 -23.34 14.87 -16.25
C GLU A 526 -23.79 14.23 -14.92
N LEU A 527 -23.62 12.91 -14.75
CA LEU A 527 -23.89 12.21 -13.49
C LEU A 527 -23.05 12.77 -12.32
N PHE A 528 -21.84 13.24 -12.62
CA PHE A 528 -20.93 13.87 -11.66
C PHE A 528 -21.22 15.35 -11.42
N GLY A 529 -22.18 15.93 -12.15
CA GLY A 529 -22.58 17.32 -12.05
C GLY A 529 -21.84 18.27 -13.00
N PHE A 530 -21.07 17.75 -13.96
CA PHE A 530 -20.46 18.54 -15.03
C PHE A 530 -21.47 18.73 -16.16
N THR A 531 -22.23 19.81 -16.07
CA THR A 531 -23.29 20.18 -17.01
C THR A 531 -22.91 21.45 -17.77
N GLU A 532 -23.68 21.83 -18.79
CA GLU A 532 -23.49 23.13 -19.47
C GLU A 532 -23.62 24.35 -18.54
N ALA A 533 -24.31 24.17 -17.40
CA ALA A 533 -24.56 25.21 -16.41
C ALA A 533 -23.56 25.21 -15.23
N SER A 534 -22.66 24.22 -15.14
CA SER A 534 -21.65 24.17 -14.07
C SER A 534 -20.41 25.01 -14.42
N ASP A 535 -19.68 25.40 -13.38
CA ASP A 535 -18.44 26.20 -13.51
C ASP A 535 -17.29 25.43 -14.18
N ILE A 536 -17.40 24.10 -14.18
CA ILE A 536 -16.53 23.15 -14.88
C ILE A 536 -17.45 22.27 -15.72
N ARG A 537 -17.20 22.21 -17.03
CA ARG A 537 -18.02 21.47 -17.99
C ARG A 537 -17.38 20.12 -18.32
N ALA A 538 -18.14 19.28 -19.01
CA ALA A 538 -17.65 18.00 -19.50
C ALA A 538 -16.41 18.18 -20.41
N GLU A 539 -16.47 19.15 -21.33
CA GLU A 539 -15.38 19.48 -22.27
C GLU A 539 -14.10 19.96 -21.56
N ASP A 540 -14.21 20.62 -20.39
CA ASP A 540 -13.05 21.07 -19.63
C ASP A 540 -12.27 19.90 -18.99
N CYS A 541 -12.98 18.81 -18.66
CA CYS A 541 -12.36 17.60 -18.13
C CYS A 541 -11.69 16.78 -19.25
N GLU A 542 -12.30 16.74 -20.44
CA GLU A 542 -11.73 16.11 -21.63
C GLU A 542 -10.49 16.87 -22.12
N TRP A 543 -10.49 18.21 -22.08
CA TRP A 543 -9.33 19.02 -22.45
C TRP A 543 -8.08 18.68 -21.64
N LEU A 544 -8.21 18.37 -20.35
CA LEU A 544 -7.06 18.01 -19.50
C LEU A 544 -6.42 16.66 -19.83
N LEU A 545 -7.13 15.80 -20.57
CA LEU A 545 -6.65 14.47 -20.96
C LEU A 545 -5.95 14.47 -22.33
N ASN A 546 -6.13 15.54 -23.11
CA ASN A 546 -5.54 15.75 -24.44
C ASN A 546 -4.36 16.72 -24.38
#